data_AF-A0A523RS06-F1
#
_entry.id   AF-A0A523RS06-F1
#
_cell.length_a   1.000
_cell.length_b   1.000
_cell.length_c   1.000
_cell.angle_alpha   90.00
_cell.angle_beta   90.00
_cell.angle_gamma   90.00
#
_symmetry.space_group_name_H-M   'P 1'
#
loop_
_entity.id
_entity.type
_entity.pdbx_description
1 polymer ?
#
loop_
_entity_poly.entity_id
_entity_poly.type
_entity_poly.pdbx_seq_one_letter_code
_entity_poly.pdbx_strand_id
1 'polypeptide(L)' 'MSRKLGVAGLQLLKSEDGKANLEKFERVARKTKASFPWIDLIFTGEFYLQQYGKPNWKDTAEPLPNQLTDRLGELAKNLE' A
#
# COMPACT_ATOMS: atom_id res chain seq x y z
N MET A 1 -9.35 24.26 -17.51
CA MET A 1 -8.10 23.91 -16.81
C MET A 1 -8.22 22.46 -16.36
N SER A 2 -7.27 21.58 -16.69
CA SER A 2 -7.29 20.21 -16.17
C SER A 2 -6.99 20.23 -14.68
N ARG A 3 -7.72 19.43 -13.90
CA ARG A 3 -7.45 19.23 -12.47
C ARG A 3 -6.02 18.73 -12.29
N LYS A 4 -5.30 19.24 -11.29
CA LYS A 4 -3.97 18.73 -10.91
C LYS A 4 -4.11 17.37 -10.21
N LEU A 5 -3.13 16.50 -10.38
CA LEU A 5 -3.06 15.21 -9.69
C LEU A 5 -2.86 15.41 -8.17
N GLY A 6 -3.77 14.89 -7.37
CA GLY A 6 -3.65 14.85 -5.92
C GLY A 6 -2.83 13.64 -5.46
N VAL A 7 -1.81 13.87 -4.63
CA VAL A 7 -0.86 12.82 -4.24
C VAL A 7 -0.70 12.78 -2.71
N ALA A 8 -0.68 11.58 -2.13
CA ALA A 8 -0.29 11.34 -0.75
C ALA A 8 0.77 10.25 -0.62
N GLY A 9 1.88 10.60 0.04
CA GLY A 9 2.89 9.65 0.50
C GLY A 9 2.64 9.27 1.96
N LEU A 10 2.46 7.99 2.23
CA LEU A 10 2.24 7.47 3.58
C LEU A 10 3.58 7.04 4.21
N GLN A 11 4.04 7.79 5.21
CA GLN A 11 5.22 7.45 6.01
C GLN A 11 4.82 6.53 7.16
N LEU A 12 4.64 5.24 6.86
CA LEU A 12 4.16 4.25 7.84
C LEU A 12 5.32 3.55 8.54
N LEU A 13 5.30 3.52 9.87
CA LEU A 13 6.20 2.68 10.67
C LEU A 13 5.96 1.19 10.32
N LYS A 14 7.05 0.51 9.98
CA LYS A 14 7.07 -0.89 9.51
C LYS A 14 7.26 -1.87 10.66
N SER A 15 6.55 -2.99 10.67
CA SER A 15 6.81 -4.16 11.53
C SER A 15 7.24 -5.38 10.71
N GLU A 16 7.89 -6.37 11.32
CA GLU A 16 8.34 -7.61 10.62
C GLU A 16 7.19 -8.43 10.00
N ASP A 17 5.95 -8.14 10.40
CA ASP A 17 4.74 -8.77 9.89
C ASP A 17 4.18 -8.00 8.68
N GLY A 18 4.41 -8.53 7.48
CA GLY A 18 3.90 -7.98 6.23
C GLY A 18 2.36 -7.91 6.17
N LYS A 19 1.65 -8.83 6.83
CA LYS A 19 0.18 -8.82 6.86
C LYS A 19 -0.33 -7.66 7.71
N ALA A 20 0.24 -7.48 8.89
CA ALA A 20 -0.08 -6.35 9.76
C ALA A 20 0.24 -5.00 9.08
N ASN A 21 1.33 -4.93 8.33
CA ASN A 21 1.68 -3.75 7.54
C ASN A 21 0.65 -3.48 6.44
N LEU A 22 0.22 -4.50 5.68
CA LEU A 22 -0.80 -4.39 4.66
C LEU A 22 -2.14 -3.89 5.22
N GLU A 23 -2.62 -4.49 6.32
CA GLU A 23 -3.87 -4.06 6.98
C GLU A 23 -3.78 -2.61 7.48
N LYS A 24 -2.62 -2.22 8.01
CA LYS A 24 -2.36 -0.83 8.40
C LYS A 24 -2.37 0.10 7.19
N PHE A 25 -1.76 -0.30 6.07
CA PHE A 25 -1.78 0.48 4.83
C PHE A 25 -3.20 0.65 4.29
N GLU A 26 -3.97 -0.44 4.15
CA GLU A 26 -5.36 -0.39 3.70
C GLU A 26 -6.21 0.54 4.57
N ARG A 27 -6.08 0.43 5.90
CA ARG A 27 -6.81 1.29 6.84
C ARG A 27 -6.43 2.77 6.69
N VAL A 28 -5.14 3.08 6.57
CA VAL A 28 -4.68 4.46 6.43
C VAL A 28 -5.08 5.02 5.06
N ALA A 29 -4.93 4.25 3.98
CA ALA A 29 -5.34 4.67 2.63
C ALA A 29 -6.84 5.04 2.58
N ARG A 30 -7.71 4.23 3.19
CA ARG A 30 -9.15 4.53 3.33
C ARG A 30 -9.40 5.83 4.09
N LYS A 31 -8.74 6.02 5.23
CA LYS A 31 -8.85 7.27 6.01
C LYS A 31 -8.35 8.47 5.21
N THR A 32 -7.22 8.34 4.53
CA THR A 32 -6.62 9.40 3.70
C THR A 32 -7.57 9.82 2.58
N LYS A 33 -8.14 8.87 1.82
CA LYS A 33 -9.12 9.20 0.77
C LYS A 33 -10.38 9.85 1.34
N ALA A 34 -10.90 9.35 2.46
CA ALA A 34 -12.08 9.92 3.12
C ALA A 34 -11.83 11.37 3.62
N SER A 35 -10.66 11.66 4.18
CA SER A 35 -10.29 13.00 4.64
C SER A 35 -9.91 13.96 3.50
N PHE A 36 -9.38 13.41 2.40
CA PHE A 36 -8.90 14.19 1.25
C PHE A 36 -9.42 13.57 -0.06
N PRO A 37 -10.72 13.76 -0.39
CA PRO A 37 -11.33 13.11 -1.56
C PRO A 37 -10.67 13.47 -2.89
N TRP A 38 -9.94 14.59 -2.94
CA TRP A 38 -9.21 15.06 -4.10
C TRP A 38 -7.94 14.28 -4.43
N ILE A 39 -7.52 13.31 -3.61
CA ILE A 39 -6.33 12.46 -3.88
C ILE A 39 -6.63 11.43 -4.96
N ASP A 40 -5.71 11.31 -5.93
CA ASP A 40 -5.71 10.33 -7.02
C ASP A 40 -4.66 9.23 -6.81
N LEU A 41 -3.56 9.53 -6.12
CA LEU A 41 -2.45 8.62 -5.90
C LEU A 41 -2.08 8.53 -4.43
N ILE A 42 -2.04 7.31 -3.91
CA ILE A 42 -1.54 6.97 -2.58
C ILE A 42 -0.37 6.00 -2.73
N PHE A 43 0.77 6.28 -2.10
CA PHE A 43 1.93 5.39 -2.10
C PHE A 43 2.53 5.26 -0.69
N THR A 44 3.36 4.24 -0.49
CA THR A 44 4.10 3.98 0.75
C THR A 44 5.59 3.76 0.45
N GLY A 45 6.42 3.69 1.49
CA GLY A 45 7.85 3.44 1.35
C GLY A 45 8.19 2.04 0.83
N GLU A 46 9.39 1.89 0.29
CA GLU A 46 9.92 0.62 -0.19
C GLU A 46 9.93 -0.45 0.92
N PHE A 47 9.81 -1.71 0.53
CA PHE A 47 9.79 -2.89 1.40
C PHE A 47 8.64 -2.96 2.42
N TYR A 48 7.76 -1.96 2.50
CA TYR A 48 6.76 -1.87 3.56
C TYR A 48 5.76 -3.03 3.55
N LEU A 49 5.33 -3.49 2.36
CA LEU A 49 4.33 -4.55 2.21
C LEU A 49 4.92 -5.96 2.24
N GLN A 50 6.24 -6.08 2.19
CA GLN A 50 6.95 -7.35 2.18
C GLN A 50 7.26 -7.81 3.62
N GLN A 51 7.16 -9.12 3.84
CA GLN A 51 7.80 -9.73 5.00
C GLN A 51 9.32 -9.53 4.90
N TYR A 52 9.98 -9.22 6.01
CA TYR A 52 11.43 -9.03 6.06
C TYR A 52 12.02 -9.70 7.31
N GLY A 53 13.35 -9.68 7.45
CA GLY A 53 14.06 -10.27 8.58
C GLY A 53 14.68 -11.64 8.31
N LYS A 54 14.43 -12.24 7.13
CA LYS A 54 15.15 -13.43 6.67
C LYS A 54 16.44 -13.04 5.91
N PRO A 55 17.55 -13.78 6.09
CA PRO A 55 18.81 -13.50 5.39
C PRO A 55 18.73 -13.61 3.86
N ASN A 56 17.85 -14.47 3.35
CA ASN A 56 17.69 -14.70 1.91
C ASN A 56 16.32 -14.18 1.45
N TRP A 57 16.32 -13.04 0.76
CA TRP A 57 15.11 -12.38 0.26
C TRP A 57 14.32 -13.25 -0.73
N LYS A 58 14.99 -14.18 -1.43
CA LYS A 58 14.36 -15.08 -2.40
C LYS A 58 13.36 -16.02 -1.75
N ASP A 59 13.55 -16.34 -0.47
CA ASP A 59 12.68 -17.26 0.27
C ASP A 59 11.34 -16.59 0.66
N THR A 60 11.25 -15.27 0.54
CA THR A 60 10.04 -14.47 0.78
C THR A 60 9.57 -13.73 -0.47
N ALA A 61 10.21 -13.98 -1.61
CA ALA A 61 9.82 -13.39 -2.88
C ALA A 61 8.64 -14.16 -3.46
N GLU A 62 7.58 -13.44 -3.82
CA GLU A 62 6.42 -14.01 -4.47
C GLU A 62 6.36 -13.54 -5.93
N PRO A 63 6.01 -14.42 -6.89
CA PRO A 63 5.77 -14.00 -8.26
C PRO A 63 4.56 -13.06 -8.32
N LEU A 64 4.58 -12.12 -9.27
CA LEU A 64 3.44 -11.23 -9.53
C LEU A 64 2.75 -11.61 -10.86
N PRO A 65 1.41 -11.54 -10.95
CA PRO A 65 0.47 -11.14 -9.90
C PRO A 65 0.29 -12.21 -8.82
N ASN A 66 -0.04 -11.77 -7.62
CA ASN A 66 -0.37 -12.60 -6.46
C ASN A 66 -1.55 -12.02 -5.65
N GLN A 67 -1.89 -12.69 -4.55
CA GLN A 67 -2.96 -12.26 -3.65
C GLN A 67 -2.74 -10.84 -3.09
N LEU A 68 -1.49 -10.42 -2.88
CA LEU A 68 -1.18 -9.05 -2.46
C LEU A 68 -1.55 -8.05 -3.56
N THR A 69 -1.12 -8.26 -4.81
CA THR A 69 -1.47 -7.36 -5.91
C THR A 69 -2.96 -7.35 -6.22
N ASP A 70 -3.66 -8.47 -6.06
CA ASP A 70 -5.12 -8.53 -6.20
C ASP A 70 -5.81 -7.67 -5.13
N ARG A 71 -5.40 -7.79 -3.86
CA ARG A 71 -5.92 -6.96 -2.77
C ARG A 71 -5.66 -5.48 -2.99
N LEU A 72 -4.48 -5.11 -3.48
CA LEU A 72 -4.16 -3.71 -3.79
C LEU A 72 -5.01 -3.19 -4.95
N GLY A 73 -5.27 -4.01 -5.98
CA GLY A 73 -6.17 -3.69 -7.07
C GLY A 73 -7.60 -3.47 -6.60
N GLU A 74 -8.12 -4.35 -5.75
CA GLU A 74 -9.45 -4.21 -5.15
C GLU A 74 -9.54 -3.00 -4.21
N LEU A 75 -8.49 -2.71 -3.44
CA LEU A 75 -8.44 -1.49 -2.64
C LEU A 75 -8.54 -0.25 -3.53
N ALA A 76 -7.77 -0.18 -4.62
CA ALA A 76 -7.76 0.97 -5.52
C ALA A 76 -9.15 1.22 -6.14
N LYS A 77 -9.81 0.18 -6.65
CA LYS A 77 -11.19 0.28 -7.19
C LYS A 77 -12.20 0.80 -6.18
N ASN A 78 -12.08 0.37 -4.91
CA ASN A 78 -12.98 0.77 -3.84
C ASN A 78 -12.69 2.17 -3.26
N LEU A 79 -11.60 2.80 -3.69
CA LEU A 79 -11.21 4.16 -3.29
C LEU A 79 -11.45 5.20 -4.39
N GLU A 80 -11.90 4.81 -5.57
CA GLU A 80 -12.41 5.75 -6.58
C GLU A 80 -13.62 6.51 -6.06
#